data_AF-A0A1E3NF88-F1
#
_entry.id   AF-A0A1E3NF88-F1
#
_cell.length_a   1.000
_cell.length_b   1.000
_cell.length_c   1.000
_cell.angle_alpha   90.00
_cell.angle_beta   90.00
_cell.angle_gamma   90.00
#
_symmetry.space_group_name_H-M   'P 1'
#
loop_
_entity.id
_entity.type
_entity.pdbx_description
1 polymer ?
#
loop_
_entity_poly.entity_id
_entity_poly.type
_entity_poly.pdbx_seq_one_letter_code
_entity_poly.pdbx_strand_id
1 'polypeptide(L)'
;MIRSTSYHKLNRKSSSLAIHPKNKGRKKDVLEKFIESPQPLLGSSLSQLRHSILCEGLPDPCPYRAYIWCILLRASPIESEWYSGVVARGEVNTESMGVDSKFAHISEKIRNDVFRTFQNNKKFWSKTSEDEFIRVLNAFAWCVIENDEINELSNVKNSRLSPYVQGMNVLAGPFLYVCRSEPQSFTLFYNLLIVQMPRYVTPTLIGAMDGVRLVELVLNSVDKKLSEFLKKSMSSAKIYALPSVLTLCACTPSLDEVVKLWDFLFSYGVHMNIILVVAQLLLIRSELLTSKNPMSLLRQFPELDARKIIKLSLSITKSIPDDLYDLIVRHTFDETVGVQIENYKT
;
A
#
# COMPACT_ATOMS: atom_id res chain seq x y z
N MET A 1 -47.98 -7.26 72.35
CA MET A 1 -47.09 -8.35 72.81
C MET A 1 -45.93 -8.45 71.83
N ILE A 2 -44.76 -8.05 72.30
CA ILE A 2 -43.48 -8.01 71.58
C ILE A 2 -42.92 -9.42 71.47
N ARG A 3 -42.42 -9.83 70.30
CA ARG A 3 -41.28 -10.76 70.21
C ARG A 3 -40.33 -10.37 69.08
N SER A 4 -39.18 -9.88 69.53
CA SER A 4 -37.93 -9.64 68.84
C SER A 4 -37.29 -10.97 68.43
N THR A 5 -36.70 -11.02 67.23
CA THR A 5 -35.69 -12.03 66.88
C THR A 5 -34.39 -11.33 66.47
N SER A 6 -33.39 -11.61 67.29
CA SER A 6 -32.05 -11.05 67.32
C SER A 6 -31.19 -11.61 66.18
N TYR A 7 -30.38 -10.74 65.57
CA TYR A 7 -29.35 -11.08 64.60
C TYR A 7 -28.18 -11.79 65.28
N HIS A 8 -27.97 -13.08 64.96
CA HIS A 8 -26.72 -13.77 65.29
C HIS A 8 -25.63 -13.45 64.26
N LYS A 9 -24.57 -12.77 64.72
CA LYS A 9 -23.31 -12.57 64.01
C LYS A 9 -22.59 -13.91 63.81
N LEU A 10 -22.45 -14.34 62.56
CA LEU A 10 -21.49 -15.37 62.16
C LEU A 10 -20.18 -14.71 61.75
N ASN A 11 -19.18 -14.91 62.59
CA ASN A 11 -17.81 -14.45 62.41
C ASN A 11 -17.11 -15.35 61.38
N ARG A 12 -16.89 -14.88 60.14
CA ARG A 12 -16.03 -15.55 59.16
C ARG A 12 -14.82 -14.69 58.85
N LYS A 13 -13.66 -15.29 59.14
CA LYS A 13 -12.30 -14.76 59.00
C LYS A 13 -12.09 -14.07 57.66
N SER A 14 -11.52 -12.87 57.73
CA SER A 14 -11.00 -12.09 56.61
C SER A 14 -9.86 -12.84 55.92
N SER A 15 -10.18 -13.54 54.83
CA SER A 15 -9.18 -13.92 53.83
C SER A 15 -8.80 -12.66 53.05
N SER A 16 -7.52 -12.31 53.09
CA SER A 16 -6.89 -11.26 52.28
C SER A 16 -7.30 -11.43 50.81
N LEU A 17 -8.13 -10.51 50.32
CA LEU A 17 -8.40 -10.36 48.90
C LEU A 17 -7.08 -10.04 48.19
N ALA A 18 -6.58 -11.02 47.44
CA ALA A 18 -5.51 -10.80 46.48
C ALA A 18 -5.97 -9.70 45.51
N ILE A 19 -5.31 -8.55 45.56
CA ILE A 19 -5.51 -7.46 44.62
C ILE A 19 -5.04 -8.00 43.26
N HIS A 20 -5.98 -8.38 42.39
CA HIS A 20 -5.66 -8.58 40.99
C HIS A 20 -5.02 -7.29 40.46
N PRO A 21 -3.82 -7.35 39.87
CA PRO A 21 -3.21 -6.14 39.32
C PRO A 21 -4.14 -5.63 38.22
N LYS A 22 -4.65 -4.41 38.39
CA LYS A 22 -5.30 -3.66 37.31
C LYS A 22 -4.35 -3.73 36.12
N ASN A 23 -4.80 -4.34 35.02
CA ASN A 23 -4.06 -4.39 33.76
C ASN A 23 -3.61 -2.96 33.42
N LYS A 24 -2.35 -2.62 33.71
CA LYS A 24 -1.77 -1.36 33.27
C LYS A 24 -1.69 -1.49 31.75
N GLY A 25 -2.57 -0.77 31.04
CA GLY A 25 -2.53 -0.70 29.59
C GLY A 25 -1.14 -0.32 29.10
N ARG A 26 -0.80 -0.71 27.86
CA ARG A 26 0.51 -0.40 27.26
C ARG A 26 0.79 1.11 27.36
N LYS A 27 2.00 1.47 27.76
CA LYS A 27 2.45 2.87 27.76
C LYS A 27 2.53 3.36 26.32
N LYS A 28 1.75 4.39 25.98
CA LYS A 28 1.78 5.05 24.68
C LYS A 28 3.10 5.79 24.47
N ASP A 29 3.70 5.62 23.31
CA ASP A 29 4.90 6.36 22.90
C ASP A 29 4.56 7.79 22.45
N VAL A 30 5.57 8.52 22.00
CA VAL A 30 5.43 9.92 21.59
C VAL A 30 4.55 10.06 20.35
N LEU A 31 4.72 9.19 19.36
CA LEU A 31 3.96 9.24 18.10
C LEU A 31 2.49 8.90 18.30
N GLU A 32 2.20 7.89 19.12
CA GLU A 32 0.81 7.53 19.44
C GLU A 32 0.10 8.65 20.19
N LYS A 33 0.76 9.27 21.17
CA LYS A 33 0.21 10.45 21.87
C LYS A 33 0.01 11.63 20.93
N PHE A 34 0.92 11.82 19.99
CA PHE A 34 0.84 12.90 19.01
C PHE A 34 -0.44 12.77 18.17
N ILE A 35 -0.70 11.61 17.56
CA ILE A 35 -1.89 11.43 16.70
C ILE A 35 -3.23 11.45 17.46
N GLU A 36 -3.22 11.25 18.78
CA GLU A 36 -4.42 11.36 19.63
C GLU A 36 -4.66 12.78 20.15
N SER A 37 -3.66 13.65 20.08
CA SER A 37 -3.77 15.01 20.58
C SER A 37 -4.44 15.94 19.55
N PRO A 38 -5.18 16.98 19.99
CA PRO A 38 -5.73 17.98 19.08
C PRO A 38 -4.63 18.62 18.24
N GLN A 39 -4.84 18.69 16.92
CA GLN A 39 -3.89 19.27 15.96
C GLN A 39 -4.41 20.63 15.49
N PRO A 40 -4.04 21.75 16.15
CA PRO A 40 -4.56 23.08 15.80
C PRO A 40 -4.06 23.57 14.43
N LEU A 41 -2.85 23.15 14.02
CA LEU A 41 -2.21 23.55 12.77
C LEU A 41 -1.92 22.32 11.90
N LEU A 42 -2.93 21.87 11.14
CA LEU A 42 -2.88 20.62 10.36
C LEU A 42 -1.64 20.48 9.48
N GLY A 43 -1.23 21.54 8.76
CA GLY A 43 -0.08 21.51 7.87
C GLY A 43 1.24 21.26 8.62
N SER A 44 1.50 22.01 9.68
CA SER A 44 2.70 21.85 10.51
C SER A 44 2.71 20.51 11.24
N SER A 45 1.56 20.09 11.77
CA SER A 45 1.41 18.79 12.44
C SER A 45 1.68 17.62 11.50
N LEU A 46 1.18 17.68 10.26
CA LEU A 46 1.44 16.66 9.25
C LEU A 46 2.92 16.61 8.86
N SER A 47 3.56 17.77 8.69
CA SER A 47 5.01 17.84 8.42
C SER A 47 5.84 17.26 9.56
N GLN A 48 5.48 17.55 10.81
CA GLN A 48 6.13 16.98 11.99
C GLN A 48 5.96 15.46 12.04
N LEU A 49 4.75 14.94 11.80
CA LEU A 49 4.49 13.51 11.76
C LEU A 49 5.36 12.81 10.72
N ARG A 50 5.37 13.33 9.49
CA ARG A 50 6.19 12.80 8.39
C ARG A 50 7.66 12.82 8.75
N HIS A 51 8.17 13.94 9.27
CA HIS A 51 9.56 14.06 9.66
C HIS A 51 9.95 13.03 10.72
N SER A 52 9.14 12.86 11.78
CA SER A 52 9.42 11.84 12.80
C SER A 52 9.44 10.42 12.23
N ILE A 53 8.51 10.05 11.34
CA ILE A 53 8.52 8.72 10.72
C ILE A 53 9.73 8.53 9.80
N LEU A 54 10.11 9.55 9.03
CA LEU A 54 11.26 9.48 8.12
C LEU A 54 12.60 9.39 8.86
N CYS A 55 12.71 10.01 10.03
CA CYS A 55 13.94 9.99 10.82
C CYS A 55 14.04 8.79 11.77
N GLU A 56 12.95 8.44 12.44
CA GLU A 56 12.95 7.46 13.54
C GLU A 56 12.26 6.13 13.16
N GLY A 57 11.41 6.13 12.13
CA GLY A 57 10.55 5.01 11.77
C GLY A 57 9.35 4.86 12.72
N LEU A 58 8.51 3.86 12.44
CA LEU A 58 7.49 3.40 13.38
C LEU A 58 8.05 2.28 14.27
N PRO A 59 7.54 2.12 15.51
CA PRO A 59 7.95 1.00 16.36
C PRO A 59 7.64 -0.36 15.71
N ASP A 60 8.38 -1.39 16.11
CA ASP A 60 8.15 -2.75 15.64
C ASP A 60 7.98 -3.70 16.84
N PRO A 61 6.75 -4.18 17.13
CA PRO A 61 5.50 -3.98 16.40
C PRO A 61 4.87 -2.59 16.65
N CYS A 62 4.20 -2.02 15.63
CA CYS A 62 3.42 -0.78 15.75
C CYS A 62 1.91 -1.07 15.82
N PRO A 63 1.26 -0.91 16.98
CA PRO A 63 -0.16 -1.22 17.12
C PRO A 63 -1.06 -0.17 16.46
N TYR A 64 -0.56 1.02 16.13
CA TYR A 64 -1.33 2.14 15.59
C TYR A 64 -0.97 2.49 14.14
N ARG A 65 -0.22 1.61 13.44
CA ARG A 65 0.23 1.84 12.05
C ARG A 65 -0.91 2.14 11.09
N ALA A 66 -2.01 1.39 11.17
CA ALA A 66 -3.16 1.61 10.30
C ALA A 66 -3.73 3.03 10.43
N TYR A 67 -3.74 3.63 11.63
CA TYR A 67 -4.19 5.01 11.84
C TYR A 67 -3.21 6.04 11.27
N ILE A 68 -1.91 5.78 11.40
CA ILE A 68 -0.87 6.59 10.74
C ILE A 68 -1.08 6.59 9.22
N TRP A 69 -1.30 5.41 8.63
CA TRP A 69 -1.58 5.29 7.21
C TRP A 69 -2.87 6.02 6.82
N CYS A 70 -3.91 6.00 7.66
CA CYS A 70 -5.14 6.76 7.41
C CYS A 70 -4.84 8.27 7.30
N ILE A 71 -4.05 8.81 8.23
CA ILE A 71 -3.64 10.21 8.22
C ILE A 71 -2.81 10.53 6.96
N LEU A 72 -1.79 9.72 6.67
CA LEU A 72 -0.83 9.97 5.60
C LEU A 72 -1.45 9.85 4.20
N LEU A 73 -2.38 8.92 4.01
CA LEU A 73 -3.13 8.73 2.76
C LEU A 73 -4.38 9.62 2.67
N ARG A 74 -4.68 10.42 3.70
CA ARG A 74 -5.91 11.23 3.81
C ARG A 74 -7.19 10.39 3.73
N ALA A 75 -7.10 9.15 4.19
CA ALA A 75 -8.21 8.21 4.25
C ALA A 75 -9.06 8.50 5.50
N SER A 76 -10.18 9.19 5.28
CA SER A 76 -11.16 9.44 6.34
C SER A 76 -11.90 8.13 6.68
N PRO A 77 -12.22 7.88 7.96
CA PRO A 77 -13.04 6.72 8.33
C PRO A 77 -14.37 6.73 7.58
N ILE A 78 -14.75 5.58 7.03
CA ILE A 78 -16.06 5.38 6.41
C ILE A 78 -17.04 4.77 7.41
N GLU A 79 -18.33 5.04 7.22
CA GLU A 79 -19.38 4.39 7.99
C GLU A 79 -19.43 2.89 7.64
N SER A 80 -19.46 2.04 8.68
CA SER A 80 -19.51 0.59 8.49
C SER A 80 -20.78 0.14 7.77
N GLU A 81 -21.88 0.88 7.93
CA GLU A 81 -23.14 0.61 7.23
C GLU A 81 -23.00 0.84 5.72
N TRP A 82 -22.33 1.94 5.32
CA TRP A 82 -22.07 2.21 3.92
C TRP A 82 -21.23 1.10 3.28
N TYR A 83 -20.14 0.68 3.96
CA TYR A 83 -19.29 -0.41 3.45
C TYR A 83 -20.05 -1.74 3.38
N SER A 84 -20.84 -2.05 4.40
CA SER A 84 -21.70 -3.24 4.41
C SER A 84 -22.68 -3.24 3.24
N GLY A 85 -23.25 -2.08 2.89
CA GLY A 85 -24.08 -1.91 1.70
C GLY A 85 -23.34 -2.19 0.40
N VAL A 86 -22.05 -1.83 0.30
CA VAL A 86 -21.20 -2.18 -0.86
C VAL A 86 -20.96 -3.68 -0.93
N VAL A 87 -20.59 -4.29 0.18
CA VAL A 87 -20.39 -5.75 0.27
C VAL A 87 -21.67 -6.52 -0.05
N ALA A 88 -22.84 -6.02 0.36
CA ALA A 88 -24.14 -6.66 0.13
C ALA A 88 -24.51 -6.81 -1.34
N ARG A 89 -23.87 -6.05 -2.25
CA ARG A 89 -24.01 -6.21 -3.71
C ARG A 89 -23.41 -7.53 -4.21
N GLY A 90 -22.56 -8.17 -3.40
CA GLY A 90 -21.88 -9.41 -3.76
C GLY A 90 -20.74 -9.18 -4.75
N GLU A 91 -20.43 -10.22 -5.51
CA GLU A 91 -19.35 -10.19 -6.48
C GLU A 91 -19.74 -9.51 -7.79
N VAL A 92 -18.78 -8.84 -8.42
CA VAL A 92 -18.94 -8.30 -9.79
C VAL A 92 -18.77 -9.45 -10.78
N ASN A 93 -19.89 -10.05 -11.20
CA ASN A 93 -19.92 -11.24 -12.04
C ASN A 93 -21.08 -11.18 -13.05
N THR A 94 -21.30 -12.26 -13.80
CA THR A 94 -22.40 -12.36 -14.78
C THR A 94 -23.79 -12.27 -14.16
N GLU A 95 -23.97 -12.69 -12.90
CA GLU A 95 -25.26 -12.64 -12.20
C GLU A 95 -25.61 -11.20 -11.80
N SER A 96 -24.64 -10.43 -11.33
CA SER A 96 -24.86 -9.03 -10.90
C SER A 96 -24.81 -8.02 -12.05
N MET A 97 -24.01 -8.27 -13.09
CA MET A 97 -23.79 -7.34 -14.20
C MET A 97 -24.51 -7.70 -15.50
N GLY A 98 -24.99 -8.93 -15.63
CA GLY A 98 -25.45 -9.49 -16.90
C GLY A 98 -24.30 -10.00 -17.78
N VAL A 99 -24.60 -11.00 -18.61
CA VAL A 99 -23.61 -11.74 -19.43
C VAL A 99 -22.88 -10.83 -20.44
N ASP A 100 -23.58 -9.84 -20.99
CA ASP A 100 -23.04 -8.95 -22.02
C ASP A 100 -22.23 -7.76 -21.46
N SER A 101 -22.16 -7.62 -20.14
CA SER A 101 -21.44 -6.51 -19.53
C SER A 101 -19.92 -6.65 -19.69
N LYS A 102 -19.25 -5.53 -20.02
CA LYS A 102 -17.78 -5.43 -20.06
C LYS A 102 -17.11 -5.79 -18.72
N PHE A 103 -17.89 -5.85 -17.64
CA PHE A 103 -17.48 -6.09 -16.27
C PHE A 103 -17.77 -7.52 -15.76
N ALA A 104 -18.45 -8.36 -16.54
CA ALA A 104 -19.00 -9.66 -16.11
C ALA A 104 -17.96 -10.67 -15.57
N HIS A 105 -16.67 -10.52 -15.90
CA HIS A 105 -15.60 -11.45 -15.51
C HIS A 105 -14.61 -10.85 -14.50
N ILE A 106 -14.96 -9.75 -13.82
CA ILE A 106 -14.06 -9.12 -12.84
C ILE A 106 -13.82 -10.04 -11.64
N SER A 107 -14.86 -10.61 -11.03
CA SER A 107 -14.68 -11.45 -9.84
C SER A 107 -13.86 -12.71 -10.14
N GLU A 108 -14.01 -13.30 -11.33
CA GLU A 108 -13.17 -14.43 -11.77
C GLU A 108 -11.68 -14.06 -11.78
N LYS A 109 -11.35 -12.88 -12.35
CA LYS A 109 -9.97 -12.35 -12.34
C LYS A 109 -9.46 -12.11 -10.91
N ILE A 110 -10.30 -11.51 -10.06
CA ILE A 110 -9.99 -11.27 -8.64
C ILE A 110 -9.67 -12.60 -7.94
N ARG A 111 -10.54 -13.60 -8.06
CA ARG A 111 -10.38 -14.92 -7.43
C ARG A 111 -9.10 -15.62 -7.89
N ASN A 112 -8.84 -15.64 -9.20
CA ASN A 112 -7.61 -16.23 -9.76
C ASN A 112 -6.34 -15.56 -9.23
N ASP A 113 -6.36 -14.24 -9.09
CA ASP A 113 -5.24 -13.47 -8.57
C ASP A 113 -5.07 -13.63 -7.05
N VAL A 114 -6.14 -13.57 -6.27
CA VAL A 114 -6.11 -13.78 -4.82
C VAL A 114 -5.60 -15.18 -4.50
N PHE A 115 -6.09 -16.21 -5.21
CA PHE A 115 -5.69 -17.60 -5.00
C PHE A 115 -4.18 -17.77 -5.01
N ARG A 116 -3.45 -17.09 -5.91
CA ARG A 116 -1.99 -17.17 -6.05
C ARG A 116 -1.20 -16.14 -5.23
N THR A 117 -1.86 -15.30 -4.44
CA THR A 117 -1.24 -14.17 -3.73
C THR A 117 -0.87 -14.56 -2.30
N PHE A 118 0.40 -14.37 -1.92
CA PHE A 118 0.91 -14.70 -0.58
C PHE A 118 0.60 -16.14 -0.11
N GLN A 119 0.37 -17.10 -1.02
CA GLN A 119 -0.09 -18.47 -0.70
C GLN A 119 0.67 -19.12 0.46
N ASN A 120 2.00 -19.00 0.47
CA ASN A 120 2.86 -19.65 1.46
C ASN A 120 3.12 -18.79 2.72
N ASN A 121 2.54 -17.60 2.81
CA ASN A 121 2.74 -16.68 3.92
C ASN A 121 1.72 -16.92 5.04
N LYS A 122 2.04 -17.85 5.94
CA LYS A 122 1.19 -18.17 7.11
C LYS A 122 0.91 -16.96 8.00
N LYS A 123 1.87 -16.03 8.11
CA LYS A 123 1.73 -14.83 8.94
C LYS A 123 0.66 -13.90 8.37
N PHE A 124 0.62 -13.72 7.05
CA PHE A 124 -0.41 -12.97 6.34
C PHE A 124 -1.80 -13.58 6.55
N TRP A 125 -1.96 -14.88 6.25
CA TRP A 125 -3.26 -15.56 6.38
C TRP A 125 -3.73 -15.76 7.83
N SER A 126 -2.87 -15.51 8.82
CA SER A 126 -3.31 -15.41 10.22
C SER A 126 -4.02 -14.09 10.55
N LYS A 127 -3.98 -13.10 9.65
CA LYS A 127 -4.53 -11.75 9.83
C LYS A 127 -5.80 -11.47 9.03
N THR A 128 -6.02 -12.20 7.95
CA THR A 128 -7.15 -12.02 7.02
C THR A 128 -7.60 -13.37 6.48
N SER A 129 -8.83 -13.46 5.97
CA SER A 129 -9.29 -14.60 5.17
C SER A 129 -9.24 -14.31 3.66
N GLU A 130 -9.38 -15.37 2.86
CA GLU A 130 -9.53 -15.25 1.41
C GLU A 130 -10.81 -14.49 1.04
N ASP A 131 -11.92 -14.76 1.74
CA ASP A 131 -13.19 -14.07 1.50
C ASP A 131 -13.10 -12.57 1.79
N GLU A 132 -12.42 -12.17 2.88
CA GLU A 132 -12.17 -10.75 3.20
C GLU A 132 -11.39 -10.07 2.06
N PHE A 133 -10.36 -10.75 1.55
CA PHE A 133 -9.54 -10.24 0.45
C PHE A 133 -10.37 -10.04 -0.83
N ILE A 134 -11.17 -11.04 -1.19
CA ILE A 134 -12.05 -10.99 -2.37
C ILE A 134 -13.11 -9.88 -2.21
N ARG A 135 -13.69 -9.71 -1.02
CA ARG A 135 -14.68 -8.66 -0.75
C ARG A 135 -14.09 -7.27 -0.89
N VAL A 136 -12.90 -7.00 -0.34
CA VAL A 136 -12.25 -5.67 -0.46
C VAL A 136 -12.02 -5.30 -1.92
N LEU A 137 -11.57 -6.26 -2.75
CA LEU A 137 -11.33 -6.02 -4.18
C LEU A 137 -12.63 -5.84 -4.97
N ASN A 138 -13.66 -6.64 -4.69
CA ASN A 138 -14.98 -6.49 -5.33
C ASN A 138 -15.67 -5.18 -4.90
N ALA A 139 -15.55 -4.78 -3.63
CA ALA A 139 -16.09 -3.51 -3.15
C ALA A 139 -15.45 -2.31 -3.87
N PHE A 140 -14.13 -2.36 -4.13
CA PHE A 140 -13.48 -1.35 -4.96
C PHE A 140 -14.01 -1.38 -6.39
N ALA A 141 -14.15 -2.57 -6.99
CA ALA A 141 -14.68 -2.71 -8.33
C ALA A 141 -16.09 -2.10 -8.47
N TRP A 142 -17.00 -2.39 -7.53
CA TRP A 142 -18.32 -1.76 -7.47
C TRP A 142 -18.25 -0.24 -7.43
N CYS A 143 -17.41 0.32 -6.55
CA CYS A 143 -17.25 1.77 -6.46
C CYS A 143 -16.76 2.40 -7.78
N VAL A 144 -15.89 1.72 -8.53
CA VAL A 144 -15.43 2.23 -9.83
C VAL A 144 -16.54 2.12 -10.89
N ILE A 145 -17.25 0.99 -10.93
CA ILE A 145 -18.34 0.74 -11.89
C ILE A 145 -19.48 1.74 -11.71
N GLU A 146 -19.96 1.93 -10.48
CA GLU A 146 -21.06 2.86 -10.21
C GLU A 146 -20.68 4.31 -10.55
N ASN A 147 -19.42 4.68 -10.30
CA ASN A 147 -18.90 5.98 -10.72
C ASN A 147 -18.79 6.09 -12.25
N ASP A 148 -18.42 5.01 -12.96
CA ASP A 148 -18.40 4.95 -14.43
C ASP A 148 -19.81 5.22 -14.99
N GLU A 149 -20.82 4.54 -14.46
CA GLU A 149 -22.22 4.67 -14.87
C GLU A 149 -22.77 6.10 -14.63
N ILE A 150 -22.47 6.70 -13.47
CA ILE A 150 -22.83 8.11 -13.18
C ILE A 150 -22.16 9.09 -14.15
N ASN A 151 -20.90 8.84 -14.51
CA ASN A 151 -20.16 9.68 -15.45
C ASN A 151 -20.69 9.56 -16.89
N GLU A 152 -21.06 8.35 -17.31
CA GLU A 152 -21.70 8.10 -18.61
C GLU A 152 -23.04 8.84 -18.69
N LEU A 153 -23.88 8.78 -17.64
CA LEU A 153 -25.15 9.49 -17.56
C LEU A 153 -25.00 11.02 -17.60
N SER A 154 -23.90 11.55 -17.05
CA SER A 154 -23.61 12.98 -17.01
C SER A 154 -22.82 13.50 -18.23
N ASN A 155 -22.57 12.65 -19.24
CA ASN A 155 -21.73 12.95 -20.41
C ASN A 155 -20.30 13.42 -20.06
N VAL A 156 -19.82 13.08 -18.88
CA VAL A 156 -18.46 13.38 -18.44
C VAL A 156 -17.56 12.20 -18.81
N LYS A 157 -16.84 12.30 -19.94
CA LYS A 157 -15.87 11.28 -20.37
C LYS A 157 -14.58 11.32 -19.54
N ASN A 158 -14.68 11.00 -18.25
CA ASN A 158 -13.53 11.00 -17.32
C ASN A 158 -13.20 9.63 -16.73
N SER A 159 -13.93 8.56 -17.06
CA SER A 159 -13.64 7.26 -16.47
C SER A 159 -12.39 6.63 -17.07
N ARG A 160 -11.26 6.95 -16.42
CA ARG A 160 -9.92 6.46 -16.75
C ARG A 160 -9.56 5.21 -15.96
N LEU A 161 -10.38 4.84 -14.98
CA LEU A 161 -10.08 3.80 -14.01
C LEU A 161 -10.68 2.47 -14.43
N SER A 162 -9.92 1.40 -14.23
CA SER A 162 -10.42 0.04 -14.36
C SER A 162 -10.92 -0.44 -13.00
N PRO A 163 -12.09 -1.12 -12.92
CA PRO A 163 -12.55 -1.72 -11.68
C PRO A 163 -11.59 -2.77 -11.12
N TYR A 164 -10.82 -3.41 -11.99
CA TYR A 164 -9.76 -4.32 -11.59
C TYR A 164 -8.63 -4.40 -12.63
N VAL A 165 -7.39 -4.44 -12.17
CA VAL A 165 -6.20 -4.81 -12.94
C VAL A 165 -5.31 -5.73 -12.11
N GLN A 166 -4.63 -6.66 -12.76
CA GLN A 166 -3.69 -7.55 -12.09
C GLN A 166 -2.62 -6.73 -11.36
N GLY A 167 -2.35 -7.09 -10.10
CA GLY A 167 -1.45 -6.35 -9.21
C GLY A 167 -2.20 -5.61 -8.09
N MET A 168 -3.50 -5.30 -8.29
CA MET A 168 -4.35 -4.73 -7.24
C MET A 168 -4.49 -5.65 -6.01
N ASN A 169 -4.56 -6.96 -6.24
CA ASN A 169 -4.46 -7.98 -5.20
C ASN A 169 -3.18 -7.78 -4.34
N VAL A 170 -2.02 -7.62 -4.97
CA VAL A 170 -0.75 -7.45 -4.25
C VAL A 170 -0.73 -6.13 -3.48
N LEU A 171 -1.31 -5.05 -4.03
CA LEU A 171 -1.45 -3.75 -3.36
C LEU A 171 -2.43 -3.79 -2.17
N ALA A 172 -3.50 -4.58 -2.24
CA ALA A 172 -4.44 -4.72 -1.12
C ALA A 172 -3.84 -5.51 0.06
N GLY A 173 -2.90 -6.43 -0.22
CA GLY A 173 -2.29 -7.30 0.78
C GLY A 173 -1.71 -6.59 2.01
N PRO A 174 -0.79 -5.61 1.88
CA PRO A 174 -0.25 -4.89 3.02
C PRO A 174 -1.32 -4.20 3.89
N PHE A 175 -2.43 -3.74 3.31
CA PHE A 175 -3.53 -3.17 4.08
C PHE A 175 -4.26 -4.24 4.90
N LEU A 176 -4.65 -5.36 4.28
CA LEU A 176 -5.26 -6.50 4.97
C LEU A 176 -4.37 -7.07 6.08
N TYR A 177 -3.06 -6.98 5.91
CA TYR A 177 -2.09 -7.43 6.89
C TYR A 177 -1.96 -6.51 8.11
N VAL A 178 -2.08 -5.19 7.91
CA VAL A 178 -1.82 -4.17 8.93
C VAL A 178 -3.10 -3.69 9.64
N CYS A 179 -4.22 -3.63 8.92
CA CYS A 179 -5.46 -3.06 9.43
C CYS A 179 -6.17 -4.00 10.39
N ARG A 180 -7.06 -3.42 11.21
CA ARG A 180 -7.81 -4.17 12.23
C ARG A 180 -9.20 -4.61 11.78
N SER A 181 -9.65 -4.13 10.62
CA SER A 181 -11.00 -4.36 10.12
C SER A 181 -11.03 -4.19 8.60
N GLU A 182 -11.86 -4.98 7.94
CA GLU A 182 -12.08 -4.93 6.50
C GLU A 182 -12.43 -3.52 5.95
N PRO A 183 -13.34 -2.72 6.55
CA PRO A 183 -13.64 -1.37 6.04
C PRO A 183 -12.44 -0.42 6.07
N GLN A 184 -11.55 -0.58 7.06
CA GLN A 184 -10.32 0.20 7.17
C GLN A 184 -9.33 -0.19 6.06
N SER A 185 -9.17 -1.49 5.79
CA SER A 185 -8.37 -2.00 4.68
C SER A 185 -8.87 -1.45 3.35
N PHE A 186 -10.18 -1.53 3.11
CA PHE A 186 -10.82 -0.98 1.92
C PHE A 186 -10.58 0.53 1.78
N THR A 187 -10.80 1.31 2.84
CA THR A 187 -10.66 2.77 2.79
C THR A 187 -9.25 3.20 2.39
N LEU A 188 -8.23 2.56 2.97
CA LEU A 188 -6.83 2.84 2.66
C LEU A 188 -6.47 2.42 1.24
N PHE A 189 -6.93 1.25 0.81
CA PHE A 189 -6.75 0.75 -0.55
C PHE A 189 -7.40 1.67 -1.58
N TYR A 190 -8.64 2.06 -1.36
CA TYR A 190 -9.37 3.00 -2.21
C TYR A 190 -8.63 4.35 -2.32
N ASN A 191 -8.24 4.95 -1.20
CA ASN A 191 -7.54 6.24 -1.21
C ASN A 191 -6.16 6.15 -1.88
N LEU A 192 -5.43 5.06 -1.70
CA LEU A 192 -4.17 4.85 -2.39
C LEU A 192 -4.39 4.92 -3.91
N LEU A 193 -5.34 4.14 -4.45
CA LEU A 193 -5.53 4.06 -5.90
C LEU A 193 -6.19 5.30 -6.49
N ILE A 194 -7.20 5.86 -5.83
CA ILE A 194 -8.00 6.96 -6.38
C ILE A 194 -7.31 8.31 -6.18
N VAL A 195 -6.63 8.51 -5.05
CA VAL A 195 -6.06 9.81 -4.69
C VAL A 195 -4.56 9.88 -4.98
N GLN A 196 -3.80 8.84 -4.61
CA GLN A 196 -2.33 8.91 -4.67
C GLN A 196 -1.77 8.47 -6.03
N MET A 197 -2.40 7.48 -6.67
CA MET A 197 -1.91 6.91 -7.93
C MET A 197 -3.02 6.54 -8.94
N PRO A 198 -3.92 7.47 -9.31
CA PRO A 198 -5.03 7.17 -10.23
C PRO A 198 -4.57 6.67 -11.60
N ARG A 199 -3.38 7.07 -12.08
CA ARG A 199 -2.86 6.61 -13.38
C ARG A 199 -2.37 5.16 -13.38
N TYR A 200 -2.22 4.53 -12.20
CA TYR A 200 -1.73 3.15 -12.07
C TYR A 200 -2.81 2.10 -12.32
N VAL A 201 -4.09 2.45 -12.12
CA VAL A 201 -5.22 1.53 -12.25
C VAL A 201 -6.06 1.81 -13.49
N THR A 202 -5.42 2.32 -14.55
CA THR A 202 -6.04 2.46 -15.87
C THR A 202 -6.00 1.13 -16.63
N PRO A 203 -6.87 0.89 -17.63
CA PRO A 203 -6.85 -0.35 -18.42
C PRO A 203 -5.49 -0.65 -19.06
N THR A 204 -4.69 0.38 -19.37
CA THR A 204 -3.36 0.27 -19.99
C THR A 204 -2.20 0.44 -19.01
N LEU A 205 -2.49 0.61 -17.70
CA LEU A 205 -1.51 0.82 -16.63
C LEU A 205 -0.55 1.99 -16.90
N ILE A 206 -1.03 3.05 -17.59
CA ILE A 206 -0.15 4.08 -18.17
C ILE A 206 0.80 4.72 -17.15
N GLY A 207 0.36 4.97 -15.92
CA GLY A 207 1.21 5.51 -14.86
C GLY A 207 2.32 4.57 -14.42
N ALA A 208 2.04 3.26 -14.32
CA ALA A 208 3.06 2.26 -14.01
C ALA A 208 4.04 2.08 -15.17
N MET A 209 3.57 2.19 -16.41
CA MET A 209 4.42 2.16 -17.61
C MET A 209 5.35 3.36 -17.68
N ASP A 210 4.86 4.56 -17.34
CA ASP A 210 5.70 5.75 -17.16
C ASP A 210 6.72 5.55 -16.04
N GLY A 211 6.30 4.96 -14.92
CA GLY A 211 7.19 4.58 -13.83
C GLY A 211 8.34 3.67 -14.27
N VAL A 212 8.07 2.66 -15.12
CA VAL A 212 9.13 1.80 -15.69
C VAL A 212 10.10 2.60 -16.54
N ARG A 213 9.62 3.52 -17.39
CA ARG A 213 10.49 4.40 -18.18
C ARG A 213 11.35 5.29 -17.28
N LEU A 214 10.78 5.82 -16.20
CA LEU A 214 11.49 6.62 -15.20
C LEU A 214 12.56 5.81 -14.46
N VAL A 215 12.32 4.53 -14.16
CA VAL A 215 13.36 3.64 -13.60
C VAL A 215 14.58 3.58 -14.53
N GLU A 216 14.38 3.46 -15.85
CA GLU A 216 15.47 3.44 -16.82
C GLU A 216 16.23 4.77 -16.89
N LEU A 217 15.51 5.90 -16.88
CA LEU A 217 16.09 7.25 -16.90
C LEU A 217 16.92 7.51 -15.63
N VAL A 218 16.36 7.21 -14.46
CA VAL A 218 17.05 7.37 -13.18
C VAL A 218 18.27 6.46 -13.13
N LEU A 219 18.14 5.18 -13.50
CA LEU A 219 19.27 4.25 -13.51
C LEU A 219 20.39 4.74 -14.44
N ASN A 220 20.05 5.25 -15.63
CA ASN A 220 21.04 5.81 -16.55
C ASN A 220 21.76 7.03 -15.97
N SER A 221 21.03 7.90 -15.25
CA SER A 221 21.59 9.09 -14.60
C SER A 221 22.56 8.75 -13.47
N VAL A 222 22.33 7.65 -12.75
CA VAL A 222 23.05 7.35 -11.49
C VAL A 222 24.08 6.22 -11.65
N ASP A 223 23.87 5.31 -12.61
CA ASP A 223 24.81 4.24 -12.97
C ASP A 223 24.66 3.84 -14.45
N LYS A 224 25.28 4.64 -15.32
CA LYS A 224 25.29 4.42 -16.77
C LYS A 224 25.79 3.04 -17.17
N LYS A 225 26.80 2.50 -16.46
CA LYS A 225 27.37 1.17 -16.76
C LYS A 225 26.34 0.06 -16.55
N LEU A 226 25.63 0.08 -15.43
CA LEU A 226 24.57 -0.89 -15.17
C LEU A 226 23.39 -0.69 -16.14
N SER A 227 23.00 0.56 -16.41
CA SER A 227 21.93 0.85 -17.38
C SER A 227 22.24 0.29 -18.77
N GLU A 228 23.44 0.54 -19.31
CA GLU A 228 23.86 0.02 -20.61
C GLU A 228 23.95 -1.51 -20.64
N PHE A 229 24.42 -2.12 -19.55
CA PHE A 229 24.45 -3.57 -19.42
C PHE A 229 23.04 -4.17 -19.49
N LEU A 230 22.08 -3.61 -18.74
CA LEU A 230 20.70 -4.08 -18.75
C LEU A 230 20.02 -3.83 -20.11
N LYS A 231 20.25 -2.69 -20.77
CA LYS A 231 19.73 -2.41 -22.12
C LYS A 231 20.27 -3.36 -23.19
N LYS A 232 21.53 -3.79 -23.07
CA LYS A 232 22.14 -4.74 -24.03
C LYS A 232 21.68 -6.18 -23.77
N SER A 233 21.54 -6.55 -22.51
CA SER A 233 21.17 -7.92 -22.13
C SER A 233 19.67 -8.16 -22.16
N MET A 234 18.85 -7.11 -22.07
CA MET A 234 17.38 -7.18 -21.96
C MET A 234 16.69 -6.31 -23.01
N SER A 235 15.66 -6.84 -23.65
CA SER A 235 14.86 -6.09 -24.62
C SER A 235 13.93 -5.07 -23.99
N SER A 236 13.55 -5.22 -22.71
CA SER A 236 12.65 -4.27 -22.04
C SER A 236 12.79 -4.28 -20.51
N ALA A 237 12.93 -3.09 -19.92
CA ALA A 237 12.89 -2.92 -18.48
C ALA A 237 11.57 -3.36 -17.83
N LYS A 238 10.48 -3.42 -18.61
CA LYS A 238 9.17 -3.91 -18.16
C LYS A 238 9.27 -5.28 -17.50
N ILE A 239 10.16 -6.15 -17.98
CA ILE A 239 10.29 -7.52 -17.48
C ILE A 239 10.70 -7.55 -16.00
N TYR A 240 11.56 -6.63 -15.56
CA TYR A 240 12.12 -6.64 -14.21
C TYR A 240 11.57 -5.53 -13.31
N ALA A 241 11.22 -4.37 -13.89
CA ALA A 241 10.79 -3.21 -13.13
C ALA A 241 9.28 -3.17 -12.92
N LEU A 242 8.47 -3.63 -13.89
CA LEU A 242 7.01 -3.47 -13.83
C LEU A 242 6.38 -4.09 -12.58
N PRO A 243 6.74 -5.32 -12.13
CA PRO A 243 6.14 -5.88 -10.91
C PRO A 243 6.35 -4.98 -9.69
N SER A 244 7.58 -4.51 -9.46
CA SER A 244 7.93 -3.65 -8.31
C SER A 244 7.38 -2.23 -8.45
N VAL A 245 7.32 -1.69 -9.68
CA VAL A 245 6.69 -0.38 -9.93
C VAL A 245 5.20 -0.46 -9.66
N LEU A 246 4.50 -1.41 -10.28
CA LEU A 246 3.04 -1.58 -10.20
C LEU A 246 2.54 -1.85 -8.79
N THR A 247 3.32 -2.58 -7.99
CA THR A 247 2.90 -3.02 -6.65
C THR A 247 3.56 -2.28 -5.50
N LEU A 248 4.24 -1.15 -5.75
CA LEU A 248 5.01 -0.43 -4.73
C LEU A 248 5.97 -1.35 -3.95
N CYS A 249 6.68 -2.20 -4.70
CA CYS A 249 7.57 -3.27 -4.22
C CYS A 249 6.91 -4.38 -3.38
N ALA A 250 5.58 -4.39 -3.23
CA ALA A 250 4.89 -5.39 -2.39
C ALA A 250 4.92 -6.82 -2.97
N CYS A 251 5.29 -6.99 -4.24
CA CYS A 251 5.55 -8.31 -4.81
C CYS A 251 6.86 -8.95 -4.34
N THR A 252 7.76 -8.19 -3.72
CA THR A 252 9.06 -8.70 -3.25
C THR A 252 8.98 -9.00 -1.75
N PRO A 253 9.29 -10.22 -1.30
CA PRO A 253 9.29 -10.57 0.12
C PRO A 253 10.39 -9.82 0.89
N SER A 254 10.35 -9.73 2.21
CA SER A 254 9.27 -10.17 3.09
C SER A 254 8.19 -9.09 3.26
N LEU A 255 6.97 -9.50 3.61
CA LEU A 255 5.86 -8.55 3.83
C LEU A 255 6.13 -7.58 4.99
N ASP A 256 6.90 -7.99 6.00
CA ASP A 256 7.27 -7.11 7.11
C ASP A 256 8.17 -5.95 6.65
N GLU A 257 9.03 -6.20 5.66
CA GLU A 257 9.90 -5.17 5.05
C GLU A 257 9.12 -4.29 4.07
N VAL A 258 8.14 -4.85 3.35
CA VAL A 258 7.19 -4.06 2.54
C VAL A 258 6.45 -3.04 3.40
N VAL A 259 5.96 -3.45 4.58
CA VAL A 259 5.26 -2.54 5.51
C VAL A 259 6.15 -1.37 5.94
N LYS A 260 7.44 -1.62 6.20
CA LYS A 260 8.41 -0.56 6.55
C LYS A 260 8.70 0.36 5.36
N LEU A 261 8.78 -0.17 4.14
CA LEU A 261 8.88 0.65 2.94
C LEU A 261 7.63 1.52 2.75
N TRP A 262 6.44 1.01 3.07
CA TRP A 262 5.19 1.76 2.95
C TRP A 262 5.05 2.84 4.02
N ASP A 263 5.56 2.61 5.24
CA ASP A 263 5.72 3.67 6.25
C ASP A 263 6.51 4.86 5.68
N PHE A 264 7.60 4.59 4.94
CA PHE A 264 8.38 5.60 4.23
C PHE A 264 7.62 6.22 3.05
N LEU A 265 7.03 5.42 2.15
CA LEU A 265 6.33 5.90 0.96
C LEU A 265 5.14 6.80 1.32
N PHE A 266 4.38 6.49 2.36
CA PHE A 266 3.25 7.33 2.75
C PHE A 266 3.69 8.60 3.49
N SER A 267 4.87 8.59 4.10
CA SER A 267 5.44 9.76 4.76
C SER A 267 6.12 10.72 3.77
N TYR A 268 6.81 10.19 2.76
CA TYR A 268 7.54 10.96 1.76
C TYR A 268 6.70 11.26 0.51
N GLY A 269 6.05 10.23 -0.03
CA GLY A 269 5.28 10.26 -1.26
C GLY A 269 5.46 8.96 -2.06
N VAL A 270 4.38 8.43 -2.62
CA VAL A 270 4.37 7.15 -3.38
C VAL A 270 5.27 7.20 -4.61
N HIS A 271 5.52 8.40 -5.15
CA HIS A 271 6.42 8.62 -6.28
C HIS A 271 7.85 8.11 -6.03
N MET A 272 8.29 8.09 -4.77
CA MET A 272 9.62 7.60 -4.40
C MET A 272 9.85 6.13 -4.75
N ASN A 273 8.79 5.36 -5.00
CA ASN A 273 8.89 3.95 -5.38
C ASN A 273 9.83 3.74 -6.60
N ILE A 274 9.84 4.66 -7.55
CA ILE A 274 10.75 4.60 -8.71
C ILE A 274 12.22 4.52 -8.25
N ILE A 275 12.59 5.36 -7.29
CA ILE A 275 13.96 5.42 -6.75
C ILE A 275 14.22 4.21 -5.84
N LEU A 276 13.20 3.68 -5.14
CA LEU A 276 13.33 2.42 -4.37
C LEU A 276 13.63 1.23 -5.29
N VAL A 277 13.04 1.17 -6.48
CA VAL A 277 13.32 0.11 -7.47
C VAL A 277 14.76 0.24 -7.99
N VAL A 278 15.21 1.46 -8.30
CA VAL A 278 16.61 1.70 -8.70
C VAL A 278 17.59 1.35 -7.58
N ALA A 279 17.28 1.71 -6.33
CA ALA A 279 18.10 1.34 -5.18
C ALA A 279 18.24 -0.18 -5.04
N GLN A 280 17.16 -0.95 -5.22
CA GLN A 280 17.21 -2.41 -5.23
C GLN A 280 18.16 -2.95 -6.31
N LEU A 281 18.09 -2.42 -7.55
CA LEU A 281 19.00 -2.81 -8.63
C LEU A 281 20.47 -2.52 -8.28
N LEU A 282 20.73 -1.37 -7.66
CA LEU A 282 22.09 -0.98 -7.28
C LEU A 282 22.64 -1.81 -6.11
N LEU A 283 21.80 -2.28 -5.20
CA LEU A 283 22.21 -3.18 -4.13
C LEU A 283 22.70 -4.54 -4.66
N ILE A 284 22.18 -4.99 -5.80
CA ILE A 284 22.58 -6.24 -6.47
C ILE A 284 23.47 -6.00 -7.70
N ARG A 285 24.04 -4.79 -7.83
CA ARG A 285 24.76 -4.36 -9.03
C ARG A 285 25.91 -5.29 -9.37
N SER A 286 26.71 -5.65 -8.38
CA SER A 286 27.92 -6.46 -8.58
C SER A 286 27.55 -7.86 -9.07
N GLU A 287 26.51 -8.45 -8.50
CA GLU A 287 25.95 -9.73 -8.93
C GLU A 287 25.39 -9.65 -10.35
N LEU A 288 24.66 -8.58 -10.69
CA LEU A 288 24.11 -8.39 -12.05
C LEU A 288 25.20 -8.30 -13.11
N LEU A 289 26.25 -7.50 -12.88
CA LEU A 289 27.32 -7.28 -13.86
C LEU A 289 28.24 -8.49 -14.05
N THR A 290 28.30 -9.39 -13.07
CA THR A 290 29.17 -10.57 -13.09
C THR A 290 28.42 -11.87 -13.41
N SER A 291 27.10 -11.88 -13.26
CA SER A 291 26.27 -13.06 -13.50
C SER A 291 26.27 -13.46 -14.98
N LYS A 292 26.41 -14.76 -15.23
CA LYS A 292 26.18 -15.36 -16.55
C LYS A 292 24.69 -15.38 -16.94
N ASN A 293 23.80 -15.25 -15.96
CA ASN A 293 22.36 -15.22 -16.14
C ASN A 293 21.71 -14.16 -15.23
N PRO A 294 21.84 -12.87 -15.55
CA PRO A 294 21.26 -11.79 -14.75
C PRO A 294 19.73 -11.85 -14.65
N MET A 295 19.06 -12.56 -15.57
CA MET A 295 17.60 -12.68 -15.58
C MET A 295 17.02 -13.41 -14.38
N SER A 296 17.74 -14.35 -13.77
CA SER A 296 17.23 -15.02 -12.56
C SER A 296 17.07 -14.03 -11.40
N LEU A 297 18.07 -13.17 -11.19
CA LEU A 297 18.07 -12.12 -10.16
C LEU A 297 17.01 -11.04 -10.42
N LEU A 298 16.74 -10.74 -11.69
CA LEU A 298 15.78 -9.72 -12.09
C LEU A 298 14.33 -10.21 -12.07
N ARG A 299 14.09 -11.52 -12.25
CA ARG A 299 12.76 -12.12 -12.08
C ARG A 299 12.41 -12.34 -10.62
N GLN A 300 13.42 -12.63 -9.81
CA GLN A 300 13.28 -12.85 -8.38
C GLN A 300 14.34 -12.04 -7.65
N PHE A 301 13.95 -10.80 -7.30
CA PHE A 301 14.78 -9.95 -6.48
C PHE A 301 15.05 -10.63 -5.12
N PRO A 302 16.22 -10.38 -4.51
CA PRO A 302 16.44 -10.76 -3.12
C PRO A 302 15.38 -10.17 -2.20
N GLU A 303 15.26 -10.74 -1.00
CA GLU A 303 14.37 -10.17 0.00
C GLU A 303 14.73 -8.70 0.29
N LEU A 304 13.69 -7.89 0.48
CA LEU A 304 13.80 -6.49 0.80
C LEU A 304 14.56 -6.29 2.12
N ASP A 305 15.43 -5.29 2.13
CA ASP A 305 15.98 -4.69 3.34
C ASP A 305 15.58 -3.22 3.30
N ALA A 306 14.43 -2.90 3.91
CA ALA A 306 13.81 -1.59 3.82
C ALA A 306 14.79 -0.48 4.26
N ARG A 307 15.58 -0.74 5.30
CA ARG A 307 16.58 0.21 5.80
C ARG A 307 17.65 0.51 4.76
N LYS A 308 18.26 -0.52 4.14
CA LYS A 308 19.28 -0.32 3.10
C LYS A 308 18.69 0.36 1.87
N ILE A 309 17.50 -0.07 1.44
CA ILE A 309 16.81 0.47 0.27
C ILE A 309 16.49 1.97 0.47
N ILE A 310 15.89 2.34 1.61
CA ILE A 310 15.56 3.74 1.94
C ILE A 310 16.83 4.59 2.04
N LYS A 311 17.86 4.09 2.74
CA LYS A 311 19.11 4.85 2.88
C LYS A 311 19.76 5.13 1.52
N LEU A 312 19.82 4.12 0.65
CA LEU A 312 20.38 4.26 -0.67
C LEU A 312 19.52 5.15 -1.56
N SER A 313 18.19 5.03 -1.52
CA SER A 313 17.28 5.87 -2.30
C SER A 313 17.42 7.36 -1.96
N LEU A 314 17.51 7.71 -0.67
CA LEU A 314 17.77 9.09 -0.24
C LEU A 314 19.14 9.62 -0.69
N SER A 315 20.15 8.74 -0.76
CA SER A 315 21.46 9.10 -1.32
C SER A 315 21.39 9.35 -2.83
N ILE A 316 20.68 8.50 -3.56
CA ILE A 316 20.51 8.59 -5.01
C ILE A 316 19.74 9.85 -5.39
N THR A 317 18.70 10.19 -4.63
CA THR A 317 17.80 11.33 -4.90
C THR A 317 18.57 12.63 -5.09
N LYS A 318 19.67 12.84 -4.35
CA LYS A 318 20.52 14.04 -4.45
C LYS A 318 21.28 14.17 -5.77
N SER A 319 21.39 13.09 -6.53
CA SER A 319 22.11 13.03 -7.80
C SER A 319 21.18 13.01 -9.01
N ILE A 320 19.86 13.04 -8.80
CA ILE A 320 18.87 13.06 -9.86
C ILE A 320 18.67 14.53 -10.31
N PRO A 321 18.71 14.84 -11.61
CA PRO A 321 18.36 16.16 -12.12
C PRO A 321 16.96 16.62 -11.70
N ASP A 322 16.79 17.90 -11.38
CA ASP A 322 15.53 18.45 -10.85
C ASP A 322 14.34 18.24 -11.80
N ASP A 323 14.57 18.34 -13.11
CA ASP A 323 13.56 18.10 -14.15
C ASP A 323 13.14 16.63 -14.23
N LEU A 324 14.08 15.69 -14.09
CA LEU A 324 13.76 14.27 -13.96
C LEU A 324 13.02 13.97 -12.65
N TYR A 325 13.43 14.60 -11.56
CA TYR A 325 12.76 14.43 -10.27
C TYR A 325 11.32 14.94 -10.29
N ASP A 326 11.07 16.07 -10.95
CA ASP A 326 9.71 16.60 -11.16
C ASP A 326 8.81 15.60 -11.93
N LEU A 327 9.34 14.94 -12.98
CA LEU A 327 8.61 13.88 -13.68
C LEU A 327 8.29 12.71 -12.74
N ILE A 328 9.23 12.32 -11.87
CA ILE A 328 9.00 11.30 -10.85
C ILE A 328 7.89 11.74 -9.89
N VAL A 329 7.88 12.98 -9.41
CA VAL A 329 6.84 13.44 -8.48
C VAL A 329 5.44 13.36 -9.10
N ARG A 330 5.31 13.70 -10.38
CA ARG A 330 4.01 13.87 -11.05
C ARG A 330 3.45 12.62 -11.74
N HIS A 331 4.27 11.61 -12.06
CA HIS A 331 3.85 10.50 -12.93
C HIS A 331 2.63 9.71 -12.43
N THR A 332 2.32 9.72 -11.14
CA THR A 332 1.19 8.94 -10.60
C THR A 332 -0.17 9.58 -10.88
N PHE A 333 -0.21 10.88 -11.21
CA PHE A 333 -1.46 11.65 -11.37
C PHE A 333 -1.50 12.59 -12.60
N ASP A 334 -0.36 13.05 -13.10
CA ASP A 334 -0.29 13.98 -14.23
C ASP A 334 -0.14 13.22 -15.57
N GLU A 335 -1.06 13.47 -16.49
CA GLU A 335 -1.10 12.81 -17.79
C GLU A 335 -0.05 13.31 -18.79
N THR A 336 0.45 14.52 -18.59
CA THR A 336 1.44 15.14 -19.48
C THR A 336 2.81 14.48 -19.37
N VAL A 337 3.07 13.79 -18.25
CA VAL A 337 4.36 13.15 -17.94
C VAL A 337 4.79 12.16 -19.01
N GLY A 338 3.85 11.38 -19.56
CA GLY A 338 4.18 10.39 -20.59
C GLY A 338 4.83 11.00 -21.83
N VAL A 339 4.31 12.14 -22.29
CA VAL A 339 4.85 12.90 -23.43
C VAL A 339 6.17 13.59 -23.05
N GLN A 340 6.29 14.10 -21.82
CA GLN A 340 7.53 14.72 -21.35
C GLN A 340 8.68 13.70 -21.25
N ILE A 341 8.40 12.46 -20.82
CA ILE A 341 9.38 11.37 -20.81
C ILE A 341 9.91 11.07 -22.22
N GLU A 342 9.04 11.06 -23.24
CA GLU A 342 9.45 10.79 -24.63
C GLU A 342 10.38 11.84 -25.20
N ASN A 343 10.24 13.08 -24.72
CA ASN A 343 11.07 14.21 -25.13
C ASN A 343 12.28 14.43 -24.20
N TYR A 344 12.43 13.61 -23.15
CA TYR A 344 13.51 13.75 -22.18
C TYR A 344 14.84 13.33 -22.80
N LYS A 345 15.80 14.25 -22.89
CA LYS A 345 17.13 13.98 -23.44
C LYS A 345 18.04 13.41 -22.35
N THR A 346 18.43 12.14 -22.49
CA THR A 346 19.40 11.45 -21.61
C THR A 346 20.85 11.74 -21.90
#